data_AF-A0A9E3LLP4-F1
#
_entry.id   AF-A0A9E3LLP4-F1
#
_cell.length_a   1.000
_cell.length_b   1.000
_cell.length_c   1.000
_cell.angle_alpha   90.00
_cell.angle_beta   90.00
_cell.angle_gamma   90.00
#
_symmetry.space_group_name_H-M   'P 1'
#
loop_
_entity.id
_entity.type
_entity.pdbx_description
1 polymer ?
#
loop_
_entity_poly.entity_id
_entity_poly.type
_entity_poly.pdbx_seq_one_letter_code
_entity_poly.pdbx_strand_id
1 'polypeptide(L)' 'MDTSRTPSELDRRARIGARGEDVAAAHLADLGLEVVARNWRQRTGEVRGELDVIALDHATA' A
#
# COMPACT_ATOMS: atom_id res chain seq x y z
N MET A 1 26.67 -3.85 -16.82
CA MET A 1 25.80 -3.77 -15.64
C MET A 1 24.51 -4.47 -16.02
N ASP A 2 24.48 -5.78 -15.82
CA ASP A 2 23.34 -6.62 -16.15
C ASP A 2 22.41 -6.64 -14.93
N THR A 3 21.25 -6.00 -15.07
CA THR A 3 20.29 -5.78 -13.98
C THR A 3 19.13 -6.77 -14.05
N SER A 4 19.36 -7.97 -14.54
CA SER A 4 18.37 -9.05 -14.56
C SER A 4 18.18 -9.60 -13.13
N ARG A 5 17.27 -8.97 -12.35
CA ARG A 5 16.81 -9.52 -11.07
C ARG A 5 16.21 -10.91 -11.30
N THR A 6 16.65 -11.90 -10.53
CA THR A 6 16.08 -13.26 -10.61
C THR A 6 14.64 -13.25 -10.08
N PRO A 7 13.77 -14.15 -10.58
CA PRO A 7 12.39 -14.27 -10.10
C PRO A 7 12.28 -14.39 -8.57
N SER A 8 13.21 -15.13 -7.94
CA SER A 8 13.25 -15.32 -6.49
C SER A 8 13.43 -14.03 -5.67
N GLU A 9 14.14 -13.04 -6.24
CA GLU A 9 14.40 -11.77 -5.58
C GLU A 9 13.19 -10.82 -5.72
N LEU A 10 12.49 -10.87 -6.86
CA LEU A 10 11.24 -10.17 -7.06
C LEU A 10 10.16 -10.69 -6.09
N ASP A 11 10.08 -12.01 -5.93
CA ASP A 11 9.15 -12.63 -4.96
C ASP A 11 9.47 -12.20 -3.53
N ARG A 12 10.77 -12.11 -3.17
CA ARG A 12 11.17 -11.63 -1.85
C ARG A 12 10.73 -10.19 -1.61
N ARG A 13 10.93 -9.30 -2.59
CA ARG A 13 10.53 -7.89 -2.50
C ARG A 13 9.02 -7.74 -2.44
N ALA A 14 8.27 -8.51 -3.23
CA ALA A 14 6.81 -8.53 -3.19
C ALA A 14 6.29 -8.94 -1.81
N ARG A 15 6.86 -10.00 -1.21
CA ARG A 15 6.52 -10.42 0.16
C ARG A 15 6.83 -9.35 1.20
N ILE A 16 7.98 -8.68 1.10
CA ILE A 16 8.34 -7.59 2.00
C ILE A 16 7.37 -6.42 1.86
N GLY A 17 7.02 -6.04 0.62
CA GLY A 17 6.05 -4.99 0.35
C GLY A 17 4.68 -5.29 0.96
N ALA A 18 4.13 -6.48 0.68
CA ALA A 18 2.86 -6.92 1.24
C ALA A 18 2.87 -6.92 2.77
N ARG A 19 3.97 -7.38 3.39
CA ARG A 19 4.10 -7.38 4.85
C ARG A 19 4.16 -5.96 5.42
N GLY A 20 4.85 -5.05 4.76
CA GLY A 20 4.91 -3.64 5.17
C GLY A 20 3.54 -2.97 5.13
N GLU A 21 2.77 -3.24 4.09
CA GLU A 21 1.40 -2.75 3.94
C GLU A 21 0.47 -3.29 5.04
N ASP A 22 0.59 -4.58 5.40
CA ASP A 22 -0.16 -5.15 6.53
C ASP A 22 0.15 -4.46 7.85
N VAL A 23 1.43 -4.15 8.10
CA VAL A 23 1.85 -3.44 9.32
C VAL A 23 1.29 -2.02 9.33
N ALA A 24 1.33 -1.32 8.19
CA ALA A 24 0.77 0.02 8.07
C ALA A 24 -0.75 0.03 8.30
N ALA A 25 -1.48 -0.89 7.69
CA ALA A 25 -2.93 -1.00 7.85
C ALA A 25 -3.32 -1.32 9.30
N ALA A 26 -2.60 -2.23 9.95
CA ALA A 26 -2.81 -2.55 11.36
C ALA A 26 -2.56 -1.32 12.26
N HIS A 27 -1.45 -0.61 12.03
CA HIS A 27 -1.14 0.60 12.79
C HIS A 27 -2.22 1.68 12.65
N LEU A 28 -2.74 1.90 11.45
CA LEU A 28 -3.83 2.87 11.22
C LEU A 28 -5.12 2.44 11.93
N ALA A 29 -5.45 1.16 11.90
CA ALA A 29 -6.60 0.61 12.63
C ALA A 29 -6.44 0.76 14.15
N ASP A 30 -5.24 0.52 14.69
CA ASP A 30 -4.92 0.71 16.11
C ASP A 30 -5.05 2.19 16.56
N LEU A 31 -4.85 3.13 15.62
CA LEU A 31 -5.10 4.56 15.84
C LEU A 31 -6.59 4.94 15.74
N GLY A 32 -7.48 4.00 15.44
CA GLY A 32 -8.91 4.22 15.29
C GLY A 32 -9.34 4.71 13.90
N LEU A 33 -8.43 4.70 12.92
CA LEU A 33 -8.73 5.08 11.54
C LEU A 33 -9.35 3.89 10.79
N GLU A 34 -10.28 4.18 9.87
CA GLU A 34 -10.86 3.16 9.00
C GLU A 34 -10.04 3.00 7.73
N VAL A 35 -9.45 1.83 7.48
CA VAL A 35 -8.76 1.55 6.21
C VAL A 35 -9.80 1.30 5.10
N VAL A 36 -9.90 2.20 4.14
CA VAL A 36 -10.92 2.18 3.06
C VAL A 36 -10.40 1.66 1.72
N ALA A 37 -9.08 1.69 1.51
CA ALA A 37 -8.46 1.07 0.35
C ALA A 37 -7.01 0.66 0.62
N ARG A 38 -6.57 -0.37 -0.09
CA ARG A 38 -5.19 -0.88 -0.10
C ARG A 38 -4.76 -1.12 -1.53
N ASN A 39 -3.47 -0.95 -1.83
CA ASN A 39 -2.93 -1.04 -3.19
C ASN A 39 -3.76 -0.26 -4.21
N TRP A 40 -4.19 0.94 -3.83
CA TRP A 40 -5.01 1.77 -4.71
C TRP A 40 -4.18 2.20 -5.91
N ARG A 41 -4.73 1.94 -7.09
CA ARG A 41 -4.16 2.33 -8.38
C ARG A 41 -5.22 3.09 -9.13
N GLN A 42 -4.86 4.29 -9.57
CA GLN A 42 -5.74 5.06 -10.42
C GLN A 42 -5.85 4.39 -11.79
N ARG A 43 -7.09 4.18 -12.28
CA ARG A 43 -7.36 3.45 -13.53
C ARG A 43 -7.89 4.35 -14.66
N THR A 44 -8.55 5.46 -14.32
CA THR A 44 -9.20 6.38 -15.28
C THR A 44 -9.40 7.76 -14.64
N GLY A 45 -9.02 8.86 -15.33
CA GLY A 45 -9.18 10.23 -14.82
C GLY A 45 -7.96 11.15 -15.04
N GLU A 46 -8.15 12.45 -14.78
CA GLU A 46 -7.16 13.54 -15.00
C GLU A 46 -5.96 13.48 -14.05
N VAL A 47 -6.15 12.94 -12.84
CA VAL A 47 -5.11 12.80 -11.82
C VAL A 47 -4.49 11.41 -11.93
N ARG A 48 -3.15 11.34 -11.99
CA ARG A 48 -2.37 10.09 -11.98
C ARG A 48 -1.78 9.83 -10.60
N GLY A 49 -1.68 8.56 -10.23
CA GLY A 49 -0.96 8.17 -9.01
C GLY A 49 -1.33 6.78 -8.49
N GLU A 50 -0.60 6.40 -7.46
CA GLU A 50 -0.84 5.19 -6.68
C GLU A 50 -0.69 5.51 -5.19
N LEU A 51 -1.42 4.78 -4.36
CA LEU A 51 -1.35 4.85 -2.91
C LEU A 51 -1.36 3.41 -2.36
N ASP A 52 -0.52 3.14 -1.37
CA ASP A 52 -0.43 1.80 -0.79
C ASP A 52 -1.55 1.54 0.23
N VAL A 53 -1.92 2.55 1.02
CA VAL A 53 -3.03 2.49 1.98
C VAL A 53 -3.76 3.83 2.01
N ILE A 54 -5.10 3.79 2.05
CA ILE A 54 -5.97 4.95 2.27
C ILE A 54 -6.78 4.68 3.53
N ALA A 55 -6.75 5.60 4.48
CA ALA A 55 -7.54 5.53 5.70
C ALA A 55 -8.32 6.81 5.94
N LEU A 56 -9.49 6.67 6.56
CA LEU A 56 -10.40 7.76 6.90
C LEU A 56 -10.36 7.99 8.41
N ASP A 57 -10.21 9.26 8.78
CA ASP A 57 -10.40 9.73 10.15
C ASP A 57 -11.83 10.25 10.32
N HIS A 58 -12.59 9.58 11.17
CA HIS A 58 -13.95 9.98 11.52
C HIS A 58 -14.01 11.08 12.59
N ALA A 59 -12.86 11.49 13.14
CA ALA A 59 -12.79 12.52 14.18
C ALA A 59 -13.09 13.95 13.70
N THR A 60 -13.65 14.13 12.50
CA THR A 60 -13.99 15.45 11.97
C THR A 60 -15.51 15.67 11.96
N ALA A 61 -15.97 16.53 12.88
CA ALA A 61 -17.22 17.29 12.81
C ALA A 61 -16.91 18.78 12.91
#